data_AF-A0A4P5X064-F1
#
_entry.id   AF-A0A4P5X064-F1
#
_cell.length_a   1.000
_cell.length_b   1.000
_cell.length_c   1.000
_cell.angle_alpha   90.00
_cell.angle_beta   90.00
_cell.angle_gamma   90.00
#
_symmetry.space_group_name_H-M   'P 1'
#
loop_
_entity.id
_entity.type
_entity.pdbx_description
1 polymer ?
#
loop_
_entity_poly.entity_id
_entity_poly.type
_entity_poly.pdbx_seq_one_letter_code
_entity_poly.pdbx_strand_id
1 'polypeptide(L)'
;MARSCQVCGKGFSVGNQVTIRGKAKYLGGVGTKVTGITRRKFKPNLQRVRVTVGNGTSTSLLVCTQCIKGGAVTKLVKQQPFRLPKVEKAAKTAATVEAVPSGPRARP
;
A
#
# COMPACT_ATOMS: atom_id res chain seq x y z
N MET A 1 9.70 -2.20 -26.69
CA MET A 1 8.48 -2.06 -25.85
C MET A 1 8.81 -1.20 -24.63
N ALA A 2 8.21 -0.02 -24.49
CA ALA A 2 8.39 0.79 -23.29
C ALA A 2 7.74 0.07 -22.08
N ARG A 3 8.39 0.05 -20.91
CA ARG A 3 7.71 -0.37 -19.67
C ARG A 3 6.67 0.70 -19.34
N SER A 4 5.45 0.52 -19.84
CA SER A 4 4.27 1.31 -19.50
C SER A 4 3.29 0.46 -18.72
N CYS A 5 2.41 1.12 -17.96
CA CYS A 5 1.30 0.43 -17.34
C CYS A 5 0.24 0.06 -18.38
N GLN A 6 -0.18 -1.19 -18.42
CA GLN A 6 -1.22 -1.68 -19.35
C GLN A 6 -2.64 -1.22 -18.98
N VAL A 7 -2.83 -0.69 -17.77
CA VAL A 7 -4.16 -0.24 -17.28
C VAL A 7 -4.33 1.27 -17.48
N CYS A 8 -3.35 2.06 -17.06
CA CYS A 8 -3.45 3.53 -17.08
C CYS A 8 -2.48 4.21 -18.06
N GLY A 9 -1.70 3.44 -18.83
CA GLY A 9 -0.77 3.98 -19.82
C GLY A 9 0.47 4.69 -19.26
N LYS A 10 0.63 4.82 -17.93
CA LYS A 10 1.77 5.52 -17.31
C LYS A 10 3.11 5.02 -17.85
N GLY A 11 3.83 5.90 -18.53
CA GLY A 11 5.15 5.65 -19.10
C GLY A 11 6.27 6.34 -18.32
N PHE A 12 7.48 6.27 -18.89
CA PHE A 12 8.62 7.02 -18.37
C PHE A 12 8.43 8.51 -18.63
N SER A 13 8.72 9.34 -17.64
CA SER A 13 8.91 10.78 -17.85
C SER A 13 10.39 11.13 -17.77
N VAL A 14 10.79 12.15 -18.51
CA VAL A 14 12.17 12.67 -18.49
C VAL A 14 12.17 13.94 -17.66
N GLY A 15 13.20 14.12 -16.86
CA GLY A 15 13.49 15.41 -16.27
C GLY A 15 14.95 15.53 -15.89
N ASN A 16 15.27 16.59 -15.17
CA ASN A 16 16.64 16.91 -14.83
C ASN A 16 16.95 16.49 -13.38
N GLN A 17 18.20 16.13 -13.13
CA GLN A 17 18.80 16.06 -11.82
C GLN A 17 19.65 17.33 -11.65
N VAL A 18 19.21 18.19 -10.73
CA VAL A 18 19.87 19.46 -10.45
C VAL A 18 20.70 19.28 -9.18
N THR A 19 22.01 19.46 -9.31
CA THR A 19 22.93 19.49 -8.17
C THR A 19 23.10 20.93 -7.71
N ILE A 20 22.85 21.17 -6.42
CA ILE A 20 22.83 22.49 -5.81
C ILE A 20 23.83 22.49 -4.64
N ARG A 21 24.62 23.55 -4.51
CA ARG A 21 25.56 23.76 -3.39
C ARG A 21 25.28 25.07 -2.68
N GLY A 22 25.69 25.15 -1.41
CA GLY A 22 25.48 26.32 -0.55
C GLY A 22 24.19 26.24 0.27
N LYS A 23 24.08 27.09 1.28
CA LYS A 23 22.86 27.22 2.11
C LYS A 23 21.86 28.13 1.41
N ALA A 24 20.59 27.79 1.50
CA ALA A 24 19.52 28.61 0.96
C ALA A 24 19.43 29.97 1.69
N LYS A 25 18.99 31.01 0.98
CA LYS A 25 18.89 32.37 1.55
C LYS A 25 17.95 32.44 2.76
N TYR A 26 16.84 31.71 2.72
CA TYR A 26 15.88 31.65 3.82
C TYR A 26 16.45 31.00 5.10
N LEU A 27 17.56 30.27 5.00
CA LEU A 27 18.28 29.70 6.15
C LEU A 27 19.45 30.60 6.62
N GLY A 28 19.47 31.87 6.20
CA GLY A 28 20.55 32.81 6.54
C GLY A 28 21.85 32.58 5.75
N GLY A 29 21.81 31.83 4.65
CA GLY A 29 22.96 31.65 3.75
C GLY A 29 23.05 32.73 2.66
N VAL A 30 24.20 32.81 1.98
CA VAL A 30 24.40 33.71 0.81
C VAL A 30 23.52 33.31 -0.38
N GLY A 31 23.19 32.01 -0.49
CA GLY A 31 22.34 31.45 -1.53
C GLY A 31 22.87 30.13 -2.08
N THR A 32 21.96 29.40 -2.73
CA THR A 32 22.26 28.14 -3.40
C THR A 32 22.69 28.36 -4.85
N LYS A 33 23.82 27.77 -5.25
CA LYS A 33 24.32 27.77 -6.64
C LYS A 33 24.05 26.42 -7.31
N VAL A 34 23.63 26.44 -8.57
CA VAL A 34 23.52 25.24 -9.40
C VAL A 34 24.90 24.85 -9.92
N THR A 35 25.36 23.64 -9.62
CA THR A 35 26.69 23.14 -10.05
C THR A 35 26.64 22.22 -11.26
N GLY A 36 25.48 21.65 -11.56
CA GLY A 36 25.35 20.72 -12.66
C GLY A 36 23.91 20.29 -12.86
N ILE A 37 23.56 20.10 -14.13
CA ILE A 37 22.25 19.67 -14.59
C ILE A 37 22.46 18.48 -15.51
N THR A 38 21.98 17.30 -15.11
CA THR A 38 22.04 16.08 -15.92
C THR A 38 20.63 15.56 -16.21
N ARG A 39 20.44 14.84 -17.32
CA ARG A 39 19.15 14.24 -17.68
C ARG A 39 18.96 12.92 -16.90
N ARG A 40 17.77 12.71 -16.35
CA ARG A 40 17.35 11.44 -15.73
C ARG A 40 15.97 10.99 -16.23
N LYS A 41 15.72 9.69 -16.11
CA LYS A 41 14.42 9.08 -16.46
C LYS A 41 13.69 8.71 -15.17
N PHE A 42 12.48 9.23 -14.98
CA PHE A 42 11.59 8.81 -13.91
C PHE A 42 10.82 7.58 -14.36
N LYS A 43 11.03 6.47 -13.66
CA LYS A 43 10.38 5.20 -13.94
C LYS A 43 9.16 5.06 -13.03
N PRO A 44 7.94 4.84 -13.57
CA PRO A 44 6.81 4.48 -12.72
C PRO A 44 7.11 3.17 -12.00
N ASN A 45 6.63 3.02 -10.76
CA ASN A 45 6.73 1.75 -10.03
C ASN A 45 5.75 0.75 -10.65
N LEU A 46 6.24 0.02 -11.65
CA LEU A 46 5.50 -1.02 -12.37
C LEU A 46 5.82 -2.37 -11.76
N GLN A 47 4.78 -3.10 -11.41
CA GLN A 47 4.86 -4.43 -10.84
C GLN A 47 4.23 -5.43 -11.80
N ARG A 48 4.87 -6.59 -11.95
CA ARG A 48 4.30 -7.71 -12.72
C ARG A 48 3.35 -8.47 -11.82
N VAL A 49 2.06 -8.43 -12.13
CA VAL A 49 1.02 -9.04 -11.29
C VAL A 49 0.15 -9.96 -12.13
N ARG A 50 -0.27 -11.08 -11.55
CA ARG A 50 -1.27 -11.98 -12.14
C ARG A 50 -2.66 -11.45 -11.80
N VAL A 51 -3.43 -11.17 -12.85
CA VAL A 51 -4.75 -10.53 -12.79
C VAL A 51 -5.78 -11.49 -13.35
N THR A 52 -6.96 -11.53 -12.74
CA THR A 52 -8.14 -12.23 -13.28
C THR A 52 -8.88 -11.28 -14.22
N VAL A 53 -8.89 -11.56 -15.52
CA VAL A 53 -9.60 -10.71 -16.49
C VAL A 53 -10.94 -11.36 -16.84
N GLY A 54 -12.04 -10.65 -16.55
CA GLY A 54 -13.33 -10.77 -17.22
C GLY A 54 -14.14 -12.07 -17.12
N ASN A 55 -13.53 -13.25 -17.01
CA ASN A 55 -14.18 -14.57 -17.04
C ASN A 55 -13.23 -15.69 -16.54
N GLY A 56 -12.44 -15.44 -15.49
CA GLY A 56 -11.57 -16.45 -14.87
C GLY A 56 -10.24 -16.72 -15.58
N THR A 57 -9.97 -16.12 -16.74
CA THR A 57 -8.65 -16.20 -17.37
C THR A 57 -7.64 -15.37 -16.59
N SER A 58 -6.50 -15.98 -16.25
CA SER A 58 -5.44 -15.32 -15.49
C SER A 58 -4.31 -14.89 -16.42
N THR A 59 -4.01 -13.59 -16.45
CA THR A 59 -2.94 -13.04 -17.30
C THR A 59 -1.97 -12.24 -16.44
N SER A 60 -0.68 -12.29 -16.79
CA SER A 60 0.33 -11.43 -16.18
C SER A 60 0.34 -10.07 -16.86
N LEU A 61 0.08 -9.02 -16.11
CA LEU A 61 0.10 -7.64 -16.60
C LEU A 61 1.18 -6.81 -15.89
N LEU A 62 1.70 -5.81 -16.58
CA LEU A 62 2.54 -4.75 -16.03
C LEU A 62 1.64 -3.63 -15.50
N VAL A 63 1.53 -3.54 -14.18
CA VAL A 63 0.56 -2.67 -13.51
C VAL A 63 1.27 -1.67 -12.60
N CYS A 64 0.80 -0.42 -12.60
CA CYS A 64 1.32 0.61 -11.73
C CYS A 64 0.88 0.39 -10.27
N THR A 65 1.74 0.70 -9.29
CA THR A 65 1.36 0.55 -7.87
C THR A 65 0.14 1.37 -7.46
N GLN A 66 -0.09 2.54 -8.08
CA GLN A 66 -1.30 3.33 -7.84
C GLN A 66 -2.58 2.63 -8.33
N CYS A 67 -2.49 1.93 -9.45
CA CYS A 67 -3.59 1.17 -10.05
C CYS A 67 -3.93 -0.04 -9.16
N ILE A 68 -2.89 -0.69 -8.61
CA ILE A 68 -3.02 -1.78 -7.65
C ILE A 68 -3.67 -1.28 -6.36
N LYS A 69 -3.23 -0.12 -5.85
CA LYS A 69 -3.77 0.49 -4.64
C LYS A 69 -5.23 0.93 -4.83
N GLY A 70 -5.57 1.44 -6.01
CA GLY A 70 -6.92 1.92 -6.35
C GLY A 70 -7.93 0.82 -6.70
N GLY A 71 -7.56 -0.46 -6.61
CA GLY A 71 -8.49 -1.57 -6.88
C GLY A 71 -8.86 -1.75 -8.35
N ALA A 72 -8.24 -1.02 -9.27
CA ALA A 72 -8.47 -1.15 -10.71
C ALA A 72 -8.10 -2.53 -11.28
N VAL A 73 -7.42 -3.35 -10.47
CA VAL A 73 -6.92 -4.68 -10.84
C VAL A 73 -7.13 -5.64 -9.67
N THR A 74 -7.88 -6.71 -9.91
CA THR A 74 -8.03 -7.82 -8.96
C THR A 74 -6.84 -8.77 -9.06
N LYS A 75 -6.06 -8.86 -7.97
CA LYS A 75 -4.95 -9.81 -7.89
C LYS A 75 -5.50 -11.23 -7.80
N LEU A 76 -4.86 -12.16 -8.51
CA LEU A 76 -5.13 -13.59 -8.29
C LEU A 76 -4.63 -13.99 -6.89
N VAL A 77 -5.56 -14.34 -6.01
CA VAL A 77 -5.25 -14.86 -4.66
C VAL A 77 -4.87 -16.34 -4.80
N LYS A 78 -3.57 -16.63 -4.78
CA LYS A 78 -3.07 -18.03 -4.90
C LYS A 78 -3.32 -18.87 -3.65
N GLN A 79 -3.24 -18.24 -2.49
CA GLN A 79 -3.42 -18.86 -1.19
C GLN A 79 -4.42 -18.01 -0.42
N GLN A 80 -5.46 -18.64 0.10
CA GLN A 80 -6.41 -17.94 0.97
C GLN A 80 -5.65 -17.44 2.21
N PRO A 81 -5.83 -16.17 2.63
CA PRO A 81 -5.31 -15.72 3.92
C PRO A 81 -5.85 -16.64 5.00
N PHE A 82 -4.95 -17.09 5.89
CA PHE A 82 -5.14 -18.03 7.00
C PHE A 82 -6.59 -18.48 7.23
N ARG A 83 -6.85 -19.77 7.01
CA ARG A 83 -8.10 -20.38 7.48
C ARG A 83 -8.03 -20.43 9.01
N LEU A 84 -8.68 -19.48 9.68
CA LEU A 84 -9.01 -19.69 11.09
C LEU A 84 -9.93 -20.92 11.14
N PRO A 85 -9.65 -21.93 11.99
CA PRO A 85 -10.66 -22.92 12.31
C PRO A 85 -11.87 -22.14 12.83
N LYS A 86 -13.05 -22.38 12.25
CA LYS A 86 -14.30 -21.86 12.81
C LYS A 86 -14.48 -22.57 14.15
N VAL A 87 -13.98 -21.96 15.23
CA VAL A 87 -14.44 -22.30 16.57
C VAL A 87 -15.87 -21.79 16.62
N GLU A 88 -16.81 -22.71 16.41
CA GLU A 88 -18.22 -22.46 16.65
C GLU A 88 -18.32 -21.91 18.07
N LYS A 89 -18.72 -20.65 18.19
CA LYS A 89 -19.06 -20.07 19.49
C LYS A 89 -20.26 -20.85 19.99
N ALA A 90 -20.01 -21.88 20.80
CA ALA A 90 -21.04 -22.54 21.58
C ALA A 90 -21.83 -21.45 22.31
N ALA A 91 -23.15 -21.45 22.10
CA ALA A 91 -24.07 -20.51 22.70
C ALA A 91 -23.83 -20.44 24.21
N LYS A 92 -23.68 -19.23 24.75
CA LYS A 92 -23.72 -18.99 26.18
C LYS A 92 -25.13 -19.33 26.67
N THR A 93 -25.29 -20.47 27.32
CA THR A 93 -26.43 -20.74 28.19
C THR A 93 -26.38 -19.75 29.35
N ALA A 94 -27.50 -19.09 29.58
CA ALA A 94 -27.69 -18.19 30.71
C ALA A 94 -27.61 -18.99 32.02
N ALA A 95 -26.51 -18.83 32.76
CA ALA A 95 -26.39 -19.27 34.13
C ALA A 95 -26.58 -18.05 35.04
N THR A 96 -27.77 -18.00 35.66
CA THR A 96 -28.06 -17.54 37.02
C THR A 96 -27.05 -16.58 37.66
N VAL A 97 -27.47 -15.31 37.75
CA VAL A 97 -26.91 -14.34 38.71
C VAL A 97 -27.39 -14.77 40.10
N GLU A 98 -26.60 -15.60 40.78
CA GLU A 98 -26.69 -15.73 42.23
C GLU A 98 -26.03 -14.53 42.89
N ALA A 99 -26.73 -13.98 43.88
CA ALA A 99 -26.46 -12.73 44.55
C ALA A 99 -25.06 -12.68 45.19
N VAL A 100 -24.29 -11.62 44.88
CA VAL A 100 -23.11 -11.25 45.66
C VAL A 100 -23.59 -10.41 46.86
N PRO A 101 -23.39 -10.85 48.12
CA PRO A 101 -23.78 -10.06 49.28
C PRO A 101 -22.92 -8.81 49.40
N SER A 102 -23.59 -7.66 49.47
CA SER A 102 -23.03 -6.33 49.68
C SER A 102 -22.45 -6.20 51.09
N GLY A 103 -21.16 -6.50 51.23
CA GLY A 103 -20.37 -6.25 52.44
C GLY A 103 -19.27 -5.19 52.20
N PRO A 104 -18.94 -4.35 53.20
CA PRO A 104 -18.10 -3.15 53.05
C PRO A 104 -16.59 -3.39 52.80
N ARG A 105 -16.17 -4.62 52.45
CA ARG A 105 -14.74 -4.98 52.29
C ARG A 105 -14.39 -5.73 51.01
N ALA A 106 -15.11 -5.52 49.91
CA ALA A 106 -14.64 -5.94 48.59
C ALA A 106 -14.22 -4.71 47.78
N ARG A 107 -12.91 -4.55 47.54
CA ARG A 107 -12.35 -3.65 46.52
C ARG A 107 -12.44 -4.34 45.15
N PRO A 108 -12.49 -3.57 44.04
CA PRO A 108 -12.75 -4.08 42.70
C PRO A 108 -11.68 -5.07 42.20
#